data_AF-A0A847BUC0-F1
#
_entry.id   AF-A0A847BUC0-F1
#
_cell.length_a   1.000
_cell.length_b   1.000
_cell.length_c   1.000
_cell.angle_alpha   90.00
_cell.angle_beta   90.00
_cell.angle_gamma   90.00
#
_symmetry.space_group_name_H-M   'P 1'
#
loop_
_entity.id
_entity.type
_entity.pdbx_description
1 polymer ?
#
loop_
_entity_poly.entity_id
_entity_poly.type
_entity_poly.pdbx_seq_one_letter_code
_entity_poly.pdbx_strand_id
1 'polypeptide(L)'
;MSCCSVTFSNRNELGGFISLSRSWVGIFFTIVAVFYAFIGILGMLYVRFRLWFGVTSVAYVIVGLFFIVYTVSPYVYELPTHTCPFCIIQKEYNYIGYAFYITLLLGGFFGLRSGFSELFLGYDGRKDIGWALGFGAIFVILSLRYTLGYYLINGVWL
;
A
#
# COMPACT_ATOMS: atom_id res chain seq x y z
N MET A 1 -8.54 12.58 23.78
CA MET A 1 -7.35 12.20 24.58
C MET A 1 -6.71 11.02 23.88
N SER A 2 -5.64 11.29 23.13
CA SER A 2 -5.06 10.40 22.11
C SER A 2 -3.87 9.65 22.71
N CYS A 3 -4.07 8.38 23.09
CA CYS A 3 -3.06 7.51 23.71
C CYS A 3 -1.90 7.06 22.78
N CYS A 4 -1.76 7.64 21.58
CA CYS A 4 -0.71 7.25 20.63
C CYS A 4 0.66 7.89 20.93
N SER A 5 0.73 8.92 21.78
CA SER A 5 1.99 9.60 22.09
C SER A 5 2.95 8.73 22.90
N VAL A 6 2.46 7.91 23.83
CA VAL A 6 3.30 7.19 24.79
C VAL A 6 4.04 5.97 24.19
N THR A 7 3.51 5.34 23.14
CA THR A 7 4.21 4.23 22.46
C THR A 7 5.08 4.66 21.29
N PHE A 8 4.80 5.81 20.68
CA PHE A 8 5.54 6.32 19.51
C PHE A 8 6.41 7.57 19.79
N SER A 9 6.49 8.06 21.03
CA SER A 9 7.37 9.18 21.42
C SER A 9 8.86 8.89 21.23
N ASN A 10 9.27 7.63 21.07
CA ASN A 10 10.68 7.26 20.90
C ASN A 10 11.10 7.12 19.42
N ARG A 11 10.45 7.87 18.51
CA ARG A 11 10.71 7.85 17.05
C ARG A 11 11.74 8.87 16.56
N ASN A 12 12.52 9.47 17.46
CA ASN A 12 13.58 10.41 17.07
C ASN A 12 14.73 9.71 16.31
N GLU A 13 14.87 8.38 16.40
CA GLU A 13 15.96 7.65 15.71
C GLU A 13 15.56 7.02 14.37
N LEU A 14 14.29 6.65 14.15
CA LEU A 14 13.81 6.21 12.82
C LEU A 14 13.38 7.37 11.91
N GLY A 15 13.02 8.52 12.48
CA GLY A 15 12.71 9.75 11.73
C GLY A 15 13.91 10.34 10.99
N GLY A 16 15.14 10.01 11.41
CA GLY A 16 16.39 10.51 10.81
C GLY A 16 16.64 10.04 9.38
N PHE A 17 16.21 8.83 9.01
CA PHE A 17 16.32 8.31 7.64
C PHE A 17 15.29 8.92 6.67
N ILE A 18 14.25 9.57 7.19
CA ILE A 18 13.11 10.11 6.42
C ILE A 18 13.28 11.62 6.17
N SER A 19 14.38 12.21 6.65
CA SER A 19 14.78 13.59 6.34
C SER A 19 15.33 13.78 4.92
N LEU A 20 15.41 12.70 4.11
CA LEU A 20 15.67 12.82 2.67
C LEU A 20 14.44 13.41 1.97
N SER A 21 14.46 14.74 1.86
CA SER A 21 13.81 15.56 0.84
C SER A 21 12.43 15.08 0.37
N ARG A 22 11.39 15.66 1.00
CA ARG A 22 10.01 15.86 0.56
C ARG A 22 9.63 15.49 -0.90
N SER A 23 10.43 15.94 -1.88
CA SER A 23 10.19 15.70 -3.32
C SER A 23 10.55 14.28 -3.79
N TRP A 24 11.50 13.62 -3.12
CA TRP A 24 12.00 12.29 -3.47
C TRP A 24 11.09 11.17 -2.97
N VAL A 25 10.31 11.38 -1.91
CA VAL A 25 9.39 10.35 -1.36
C VAL A 25 8.21 10.10 -2.30
N GLY A 26 7.61 11.15 -2.86
CA GLY A 26 6.55 11.02 -3.86
C GLY A 26 7.03 10.36 -5.15
N ILE A 27 8.23 10.73 -5.62
CA ILE A 27 8.86 10.14 -6.82
C ILE A 27 9.22 8.66 -6.57
N PHE A 28 9.81 8.35 -5.41
CA PHE A 28 10.17 7.00 -5.01
C PHE A 28 8.94 6.09 -4.96
N PHE A 29 7.83 6.55 -4.37
CA PHE A 29 6.61 5.76 -4.30
C PHE A 29 5.84 5.65 -5.62
N THR A 30 5.94 6.65 -6.52
CA THR A 30 5.38 6.56 -7.87
C THR A 30 6.16 5.55 -8.72
N ILE A 31 7.49 5.54 -8.60
CA ILE A 31 8.37 4.53 -9.23
C ILE A 31 8.05 3.12 -8.70
N VAL A 32 7.82 2.98 -7.40
CA VAL A 32 7.40 1.72 -6.78
C VAL A 32 6.02 1.27 -7.28
N ALA A 33 5.05 2.18 -7.41
CA ALA A 33 3.73 1.87 -7.97
C ALA A 33 3.78 1.46 -9.46
N VAL A 34 4.62 2.12 -10.26
CA VAL A 34 4.87 1.75 -11.67
C VAL A 34 5.60 0.40 -11.76
N PHE A 35 6.54 0.13 -10.85
CA PHE A 35 7.23 -1.16 -10.74
C PHE A 35 6.27 -2.31 -10.36
N TYR A 36 5.30 -2.06 -9.47
CA TYR A 36 4.26 -3.05 -9.13
C TYR A 36 3.22 -3.23 -10.23
N ALA A 37 2.86 -2.18 -10.97
CA ALA A 37 2.04 -2.30 -12.19
C ALA A 37 2.77 -3.11 -13.26
N PHE A 38 4.10 -2.94 -13.39
CA PHE A 38 4.95 -3.70 -14.30
C PHE A 38 5.05 -5.19 -13.91
N ILE A 39 5.20 -5.51 -12.61
CA ILE A 39 5.16 -6.90 -12.11
C ILE A 39 3.76 -7.53 -12.30
N GLY A 40 2.68 -6.78 -12.12
CA GLY A 40 1.31 -7.25 -12.37
C GLY A 40 1.06 -7.56 -13.85
N ILE A 41 1.55 -6.71 -14.77
CA ILE A 41 1.49 -6.93 -16.22
C ILE A 41 2.35 -8.13 -16.64
N LEU A 42 3.55 -8.27 -16.05
CA LEU A 42 4.40 -9.44 -16.27
C LEU A 42 3.78 -10.72 -15.69
N GLY A 43 3.15 -10.70 -14.52
CA GLY A 43 2.43 -11.84 -13.94
C GLY A 43 1.22 -12.27 -14.79
N MET A 44 0.59 -11.32 -15.48
CA MET A 44 -0.46 -11.57 -16.47
C MET A 44 0.09 -12.28 -17.73
N LEU A 45 1.32 -11.95 -18.14
CA LEU A 45 2.05 -12.62 -19.23
C LEU A 45 2.66 -13.97 -18.81
N TYR A 46 2.93 -14.16 -17.51
CA TYR A 46 3.64 -15.31 -16.94
C TYR A 46 2.73 -16.28 -16.16
N VAL A 47 1.67 -16.76 -16.81
CA VAL A 47 0.90 -17.97 -16.41
C VAL A 47 1.80 -19.20 -16.16
N ARG A 48 3.08 -19.13 -16.56
CA ARG A 48 4.14 -20.14 -16.45
C ARG A 48 4.93 -20.14 -15.11
N PHE A 49 4.90 -19.08 -14.29
CA PHE A 49 5.68 -18.97 -13.03
C PHE A 49 4.83 -18.51 -11.83
N ARG A 50 3.80 -19.28 -11.46
CA ARG A 50 2.84 -18.84 -10.42
C ARG A 50 3.38 -18.90 -8.99
N LEU A 51 4.44 -19.67 -8.73
CA LEU A 51 5.17 -19.63 -7.45
C LEU A 51 5.76 -18.24 -7.16
N TRP A 52 6.28 -17.57 -8.19
CA TRP A 52 6.88 -16.23 -8.04
C TRP A 52 5.84 -15.18 -7.67
N PHE A 53 4.61 -15.36 -8.15
CA PHE A 53 3.48 -14.48 -7.83
C PHE A 53 3.08 -14.55 -6.35
N GLY A 54 3.11 -15.74 -5.74
CA GLY A 54 2.87 -15.88 -4.29
C GLY A 54 3.89 -15.14 -3.43
N VAL A 55 5.17 -15.21 -3.79
CA VAL A 55 6.25 -14.50 -3.06
C VAL A 55 6.12 -12.98 -3.21
N THR A 56 5.82 -12.51 -4.42
CA THR A 56 5.61 -11.06 -4.65
C THR A 56 4.38 -10.53 -3.93
N SER A 57 3.38 -11.37 -3.65
CA SER A 57 2.19 -10.99 -2.88
C SER A 57 2.49 -10.68 -1.41
N VAL A 58 3.46 -11.37 -0.80
CA VAL A 58 3.92 -11.05 0.57
C VAL A 58 4.65 -9.71 0.58
N ALA A 59 5.55 -9.51 -0.39
CA ALA A 59 6.25 -8.23 -0.55
C ALA A 59 5.26 -7.07 -0.79
N TYR A 60 4.18 -7.31 -1.53
CA TYR A 60 3.10 -6.34 -1.76
C TYR A 60 2.45 -5.88 -0.44
N VAL A 61 2.08 -6.81 0.45
CA VAL A 61 1.46 -6.44 1.73
C VAL A 61 2.42 -5.60 2.58
N ILE A 62 3.68 -6.01 2.67
CA ILE A 62 4.69 -5.29 3.46
C ILE A 62 4.86 -3.88 2.89
N VAL A 63 5.15 -3.74 1.61
CA VAL A 63 5.39 -2.42 0.99
C VAL A 63 4.15 -1.54 1.01
N GLY A 64 2.95 -2.11 0.84
CA GLY A 64 1.72 -1.35 0.94
C GLY A 64 1.39 -0.87 2.36
N LEU A 65 1.80 -1.58 3.41
CA LEU A 65 1.72 -1.07 4.79
C LEU A 65 2.61 0.16 4.98
N PHE A 66 3.85 0.11 4.48
CA PHE A 66 4.75 1.29 4.47
C PHE A 66 4.13 2.45 3.69
N PHE A 67 3.52 2.18 2.53
CA PHE A 67 2.86 3.19 1.72
C PHE A 67 1.69 3.87 2.46
N ILE A 68 0.87 3.12 3.19
CA ILE A 68 -0.22 3.70 4.00
C ILE A 68 0.34 4.65 5.06
N VAL A 69 1.41 4.24 5.75
CA VAL A 69 2.03 5.02 6.85
C VAL A 69 2.68 6.31 6.34
N TYR A 70 3.48 6.22 5.28
CA TYR A 70 4.37 7.30 4.86
C TYR A 70 3.82 8.18 3.74
N THR A 71 2.84 7.68 2.99
CA THR A 71 2.24 8.42 1.88
C THR A 71 0.77 8.68 2.14
N VAL A 72 -0.06 7.65 2.32
CA VAL A 72 -1.51 7.87 2.45
C VAL A 72 -1.83 8.69 3.71
N SER A 73 -1.21 8.36 4.85
CA SER A 73 -1.53 9.01 6.13
C SER A 73 -1.21 10.52 6.12
N PRO A 74 0.00 10.98 5.73
CA PRO A 74 0.28 12.42 5.62
C PRO A 74 -0.64 13.18 4.66
N TYR A 75 -1.03 12.56 3.54
CA TYR A 75 -1.94 13.19 2.57
C TYR A 75 -3.38 13.24 3.08
N VAL A 76 -3.81 12.26 3.89
CA VAL A 76 -5.14 12.26 4.53
C VAL A 76 -5.19 13.23 5.72
N TYR A 77 -4.08 13.41 6.43
CA TYR A 77 -4.00 14.32 7.58
C TYR A 77 -3.69 15.76 7.19
N GLU A 78 -3.25 15.99 5.96
CA GLU A 78 -2.74 17.29 5.47
C GLU A 78 -1.53 17.81 6.27
N LEU A 79 -0.95 16.97 7.15
CA LEU A 79 0.18 17.28 8.02
C LEU A 79 1.30 16.25 7.84
N PRO A 80 2.51 16.69 7.47
CA PRO A 80 3.58 15.76 7.16
C PRO A 80 4.32 15.12 8.31
N THR A 81 4.32 15.80 9.44
CA THR A 81 4.96 15.34 10.66
C THR A 81 4.12 14.26 11.35
N HIS A 82 2.89 14.05 10.91
CA HIS A 82 1.96 13.08 11.48
C HIS A 82 1.89 11.82 10.60
N THR A 83 2.55 10.74 11.03
CA THR A 83 2.62 9.46 10.30
C THR A 83 2.02 8.30 11.09
N CYS A 84 1.08 8.58 12.00
CA CYS A 84 0.47 7.53 12.84
C CYS A 84 -0.45 6.62 12.00
N PRO A 85 -0.22 5.30 11.90
CA PRO A 85 -1.09 4.39 11.13
C PRO A 85 -2.47 4.17 11.73
N PHE A 86 -2.67 4.45 13.02
CA PHE A 86 -3.95 4.18 13.70
C PHE A 86 -4.94 5.35 13.58
N CYS A 87 -4.44 6.57 13.38
CA CYS A 87 -5.29 7.76 13.32
C CYS A 87 -6.16 7.79 12.05
N ILE A 88 -5.69 7.25 10.91
CA ILE A 88 -6.42 7.20 9.63
C ILE A 88 -7.67 6.31 9.70
N ILE A 89 -7.72 5.45 10.72
CA ILE A 89 -8.83 4.55 11.00
C ILE A 89 -9.89 5.26 11.86
N GLN A 90 -9.59 6.41 12.47
CA GLN A 90 -10.52 7.10 13.37
C GLN A 90 -11.64 7.82 12.61
N LYS A 91 -12.73 8.10 13.34
CA LYS A 91 -13.91 8.79 12.82
C LYS A 91 -13.59 10.16 12.22
N GLU A 92 -12.58 10.83 12.78
CA GLU A 92 -12.09 12.15 12.35
C GLU A 92 -11.70 12.16 10.87
N TYR A 93 -11.25 11.03 10.33
CA TYR A 93 -10.87 10.85 8.92
C TYR A 93 -11.86 9.96 8.16
N ASN A 94 -13.14 9.97 8.57
CA ASN A 94 -14.23 9.21 7.95
C ASN A 94 -13.97 7.71 7.81
N TYR A 95 -13.17 7.12 8.71
CA TYR A 95 -12.87 5.67 8.66
C TYR A 95 -12.18 5.22 7.37
N ILE A 96 -11.55 6.13 6.62
CA ILE A 96 -11.01 5.84 5.29
C ILE A 96 -9.90 4.79 5.33
N GLY A 97 -9.15 4.73 6.43
CA GLY A 97 -8.10 3.75 6.65
C GLY A 97 -8.57 2.30 6.46
N TYR A 98 -9.81 1.98 6.85
CA TYR A 98 -10.34 0.62 6.67
C TYR A 98 -10.41 0.21 5.20
N ALA A 99 -10.78 1.11 4.30
CA ALA A 99 -10.84 0.80 2.87
C ALA A 99 -9.45 0.43 2.32
N PHE A 100 -8.41 1.15 2.73
CA PHE A 100 -7.02 0.86 2.35
C PHE A 100 -6.53 -0.47 2.93
N TYR A 101 -6.74 -0.73 4.22
CA TYR A 101 -6.30 -1.98 4.84
C TYR A 101 -7.02 -3.20 4.26
N ILE A 102 -8.34 -3.11 4.04
CA ILE A 102 -9.12 -4.22 3.49
C ILE A 102 -8.68 -4.55 2.07
N THR A 103 -8.54 -3.54 1.20
CA THR A 103 -8.12 -3.75 -0.19
C THR A 103 -6.69 -4.31 -0.29
N LEU A 104 -5.78 -3.81 0.55
CA LEU A 104 -4.41 -4.34 0.66
C LEU A 104 -4.39 -5.81 1.11
N LEU A 105 -5.08 -6.12 2.21
CA LEU A 105 -5.06 -7.47 2.79
C LEU A 105 -5.76 -8.47 1.88
N LEU A 106 -6.87 -8.12 1.26
CA LEU A 106 -7.55 -8.97 0.30
C LEU A 106 -6.68 -9.24 -0.93
N GLY A 107 -6.05 -8.20 -1.51
CA GLY A 107 -5.14 -8.35 -2.64
C GLY A 107 -3.98 -9.30 -2.32
N GLY A 108 -3.35 -9.13 -1.16
CA GLY A 108 -2.28 -10.00 -0.69
C GLY A 108 -2.73 -11.42 -0.37
N PHE A 109 -3.92 -11.59 0.22
CA PHE A 109 -4.48 -12.89 0.58
C PHE A 109 -4.78 -13.75 -0.65
N PHE A 110 -5.46 -13.19 -1.66
CA PHE A 110 -5.73 -13.90 -2.91
C PHE A 110 -4.43 -14.19 -3.68
N GLY A 111 -3.45 -13.28 -3.63
CA GLY A 111 -2.13 -13.48 -4.22
C GLY A 111 -1.36 -14.63 -3.55
N LEU A 112 -1.28 -14.63 -2.22
CA LEU A 112 -0.65 -15.71 -1.45
C LEU A 112 -1.35 -17.05 -1.66
N ARG A 113 -2.69 -17.05 -1.65
CA ARG A 113 -3.51 -18.24 -1.90
C ARG A 113 -3.17 -18.88 -3.23
N SER A 114 -3.01 -18.09 -4.30
CA SER A 114 -2.68 -18.61 -5.62
C SER A 114 -1.32 -19.31 -5.69
N GLY A 115 -0.30 -18.77 -4.99
CA GLY A 115 1.01 -19.42 -4.91
C GLY A 115 1.01 -20.65 -4.02
N PHE A 116 0.27 -20.61 -2.91
CA PHE A 116 0.14 -21.73 -1.99
C PHE A 116 -0.65 -22.90 -2.60
N SER A 117 -1.74 -22.62 -3.33
CA SER A 117 -2.52 -23.65 -4.02
C SER A 117 -1.75 -24.36 -5.12
N GLU A 118 -0.82 -23.67 -5.77
CA GLU A 118 0.08 -24.29 -6.75
C GLU A 118 1.11 -25.21 -6.09
N LEU A 119 1.75 -24.73 -5.02
CA LEU A 119 2.82 -25.45 -4.32
C LEU A 119 2.32 -26.73 -3.64
N PHE A 120 1.11 -26.69 -3.04
CA PHE A 120 0.61 -27.78 -2.21
C PHE A 120 -0.50 -28.63 -2.85
N LEU A 121 -1.33 -28.07 -3.73
CA LEU A 121 -2.55 -28.73 -4.21
C LEU A 121 -2.55 -28.99 -5.73
N GLY A 122 -1.57 -28.48 -6.49
CA GLY A 122 -1.56 -28.57 -7.96
C GLY A 122 -2.81 -27.96 -8.60
N TYR A 123 -3.49 -27.06 -7.88
CA TYR A 123 -4.78 -26.49 -8.28
C TYR A 123 -4.58 -25.25 -9.15
N ASP A 124 -5.44 -25.08 -10.15
CA ASP A 124 -5.34 -23.98 -11.11
C ASP A 124 -5.89 -22.66 -10.51
N GLY A 125 -5.04 -21.95 -9.75
CA GLY A 125 -5.33 -20.71 -9.02
C GLY A 125 -5.56 -19.46 -9.88
N ARG A 126 -5.85 -19.60 -11.18
CA ARG A 126 -6.04 -18.46 -12.12
C ARG A 126 -7.07 -17.43 -11.65
N LYS A 127 -8.17 -17.88 -11.04
CA LYS A 127 -9.21 -16.98 -10.54
C LYS A 127 -8.72 -16.14 -9.36
N ASP A 128 -7.90 -16.72 -8.49
CA ASP A 128 -7.34 -16.03 -7.32
C ASP A 128 -6.37 -14.91 -7.76
N ILE A 129 -5.61 -15.13 -8.84
CA ILE A 129 -4.77 -14.09 -9.45
C ILE A 129 -5.62 -12.90 -9.94
N GLY A 130 -6.76 -13.18 -10.59
CA GLY A 130 -7.69 -12.14 -11.03
C GLY A 130 -8.24 -11.31 -9.87
N TRP A 131 -8.64 -11.96 -8.77
CA TRP A 131 -9.10 -11.27 -7.56
C TRP A 131 -7.99 -10.45 -6.91
N ALA A 132 -6.76 -10.99 -6.82
CA ALA A 132 -5.61 -10.28 -6.28
C ALA A 132 -5.33 -8.99 -7.06
N LEU A 133 -5.34 -9.06 -8.39
CA LEU A 133 -5.16 -7.90 -9.27
C LEU A 133 -6.30 -6.90 -9.14
N GLY A 134 -7.56 -7.37 -9.03
CA GLY A 134 -8.72 -6.50 -8.85
C GLY A 134 -8.63 -5.67 -7.57
N PHE A 135 -8.35 -6.31 -6.42
CA PHE A 135 -8.20 -5.59 -5.15
C PHE A 135 -6.96 -4.69 -5.13
N GLY A 136 -5.86 -5.12 -5.75
CA GLY A 136 -4.66 -4.29 -5.91
C GLY A 136 -4.92 -3.04 -6.76
N ALA A 137 -5.68 -3.16 -7.85
CA ALA A 137 -6.06 -2.02 -8.67
C ALA A 137 -6.96 -1.04 -7.91
N ILE A 138 -7.92 -1.53 -7.11
CA ILE A 138 -8.76 -0.68 -6.26
C ILE A 138 -7.90 0.09 -5.25
N PHE A 139 -6.94 -0.57 -4.60
CA PHE A 139 -6.01 0.08 -3.68
C PHE A 139 -5.23 1.22 -4.35
N VAL A 140 -4.74 1.00 -5.57
CA VAL A 140 -4.03 2.02 -6.36
C VAL A 140 -4.93 3.18 -6.80
N ILE A 141 -6.16 2.89 -7.22
CA ILE A 141 -7.14 3.92 -7.60
C ILE A 141 -7.50 4.78 -6.37
N LEU A 142 -7.72 4.15 -5.22
CA LEU A 142 -7.98 4.86 -3.97
C LEU A 142 -6.80 5.75 -3.60
N SER A 143 -5.56 5.23 -3.66
CA SER A 143 -4.39 6.03 -3.30
C SER A 143 -4.18 7.22 -4.25
N LEU A 144 -4.28 7.00 -5.56
CA LEU A 144 -4.23 8.05 -6.57
C LEU A 144 -5.28 9.12 -6.32
N ARG A 145 -6.52 8.75 -5.99
CA ARG A 145 -7.59 9.71 -5.72
C ARG A 145 -7.24 10.66 -4.57
N TYR A 146 -6.66 10.14 -3.48
CA TYR A 146 -6.29 10.95 -2.32
C TYR A 146 -5.05 11.81 -2.60
N THR A 147 -4.01 11.25 -3.22
CA THR A 147 -2.78 12.00 -3.54
C THR A 147 -3.05 13.08 -4.60
N LEU A 148 -3.74 12.74 -5.70
CA LEU A 148 -4.06 13.68 -6.79
C LEU A 148 -5.15 14.68 -6.38
N GLY A 149 -6.14 14.25 -5.59
CA GLY A 149 -7.16 15.15 -5.07
C GLY A 149 -6.57 16.27 -4.23
N TYR A 150 -5.63 15.94 -3.35
CA TYR A 150 -4.89 16.93 -2.57
C TYR A 150 -4.09 17.89 -3.48
N TYR A 151 -3.38 17.35 -4.48
CA TYR A 151 -2.60 18.17 -5.42
C TYR A 151 -3.48 19.13 -6.24
N LEU A 152 -4.66 18.69 -6.69
CA LEU A 152 -5.58 19.52 -7.49
C LEU A 152 -6.21 20.66 -6.68
N ILE A 153 -6.43 20.45 -5.37
CA ILE A 153 -7.03 21.47 -4.50
C ILE A 153 -5.97 22.47 -4.02
N ASN A 154 -4.81 21.98 -3.60
CA ASN A 154 -3.78 22.82 -2.96
C ASN A 154 -2.68 23.30 -3.92
N GLY A 155 -2.57 22.73 -5.13
CA GLY A 155 -1.56 23.09 -6.14
C GLY A 155 -0.12 22.73 -5.77
N VAL A 156 0.10 22.08 -4.62
CA VAL A 156 1.42 21.75 -4.08
C VAL A 156 1.42 20.30 -3.61
N TRP A 157 2.49 19.57 -3.92
CA TRP A 157 2.73 18.24 -3.36
C TRP A 157 3.15 18.39 -1.91
N LEU A 158 2.55 17.61 -1.01
CA LEU A 158 2.99 17.54 0.39
C LEU A 158 4.43 17.07 0.46
#